data_AF-A0A1Q7K2Z9-F1
#
_entry.id   AF-A0A1Q7K2Z9-F1
#
_cell.length_a   1.000
_cell.length_b   1.000
_cell.length_c   1.000
_cell.angle_alpha   90.00
_cell.angle_beta   90.00
_cell.angle_gamma   90.00
#
_symmetry.space_group_name_H-M   'P 1'
#
loop_
_entity.id
_entity.type
_entity.pdbx_description
1 polymer ?
#
loop_
_entity_poly.entity_id
_entity_poly.type
_entity_poly.pdbx_seq_one_letter_code
_entity_poly.pdbx_strand_id
1 'polypeptide(L)'
;MLSKNGYHYDRLKSSLERALSVLGDSSKQNLILYMTTHCGISFEEGQCSVAEIENALKGVFGSGSTIITDRMHRELQSIPE
;
A
#
# COMPACT_ATOMS: atom_id res chain seq x y z
N MET A 1 -13.59 6.65 -15.12
CA MET A 1 -12.35 7.43 -15.28
C MET A 1 -11.22 6.60 -14.68
N LEU A 2 -10.13 6.36 -15.41
CA LEU A 2 -8.95 5.72 -14.83
C LEU A 2 -8.46 6.58 -13.66
N SER A 3 -8.26 5.95 -12.49
CA SER A 3 -7.63 6.60 -11.34
C SER A 3 -6.27 7.19 -11.72
N LYS A 4 -5.81 8.22 -11.01
CA LYS A 4 -4.54 8.95 -11.24
C LYS A 4 -3.31 8.07 -11.56
N ASN A 5 -3.35 6.78 -11.23
CA ASN A 5 -2.21 5.86 -11.20
C ASN A 5 -2.47 4.51 -11.87
N GLY A 6 -3.51 4.38 -12.70
CA GLY A 6 -3.83 3.13 -13.41
C GLY A 6 -4.51 2.03 -12.59
N TYR A 7 -4.51 2.13 -11.25
CA TYR A 7 -5.20 1.19 -10.35
C TYR A 7 -6.29 1.89 -9.52
N HIS A 8 -7.43 1.21 -9.35
CA HIS A 8 -8.46 1.63 -8.41
C HIS A 8 -7.95 1.60 -6.96
N TYR A 9 -8.37 2.56 -6.14
CA TYR A 9 -7.95 2.70 -4.74
C TYR A 9 -8.23 1.44 -3.89
N ASP A 10 -9.35 0.76 -4.14
CA ASP A 10 -9.70 -0.50 -3.48
C ASP A 10 -8.68 -1.61 -3.77
N ARG A 11 -8.13 -1.64 -5.00
CA ARG A 11 -7.05 -2.56 -5.36
C ARG A 11 -5.77 -2.21 -4.64
N LEU A 12 -5.40 -0.94 -4.59
CA LEU A 12 -4.21 -0.49 -3.85
C LEU A 12 -4.27 -0.89 -2.37
N LYS A 13 -5.42 -0.67 -1.73
CA LYS A 13 -5.65 -1.05 -0.33
C LYS A 13 -5.53 -2.57 -0.14
N SER A 14 -6.25 -3.33 -0.95
CA SER A 14 -6.28 -4.80 -0.85
C SER A 14 -4.90 -5.41 -1.10
N SER A 15 -4.17 -4.93 -2.11
CA SER A 15 -2.82 -5.40 -2.42
C SER A 15 -1.82 -5.06 -1.32
N LEU A 16 -1.91 -3.85 -0.73
CA LEU A 16 -1.09 -3.50 0.43
C LEU A 16 -1.41 -4.39 1.63
N GLU A 17 -2.67 -4.58 1.98
CA GLU A 17 -3.09 -5.45 3.10
C GLU A 17 -2.58 -6.89 2.92
N ARG A 18 -2.62 -7.43 1.70
CA ARG A 18 -2.06 -8.74 1.36
C ARG A 18 -0.55 -8.77 1.43
N ALA A 19 0.14 -7.75 0.94
CA ALA A 19 1.59 -7.64 1.04
C ALA A 19 2.04 -7.61 2.51
N LEU A 20 1.30 -6.90 3.35
CA LEU A 20 1.53 -6.79 4.79
C LEU A 20 1.10 -8.03 5.59
N SER A 21 0.53 -9.08 4.97
CA SER A 21 0.16 -10.32 5.68
C SER A 21 1.33 -11.08 6.30
N VAL A 22 2.58 -10.74 5.91
CA VAL A 22 3.78 -11.24 6.60
C VAL A 22 3.96 -10.61 7.99
N LEU A 23 3.33 -9.45 8.22
CA LEU A 23 3.21 -8.85 9.53
C LEU A 23 2.00 -9.48 10.23
N GLY A 24 2.10 -9.72 11.53
CA GLY A 24 0.92 -10.08 12.32
C GLY A 24 -0.18 -9.02 12.20
N ASP A 25 -1.44 -9.43 12.35
CA ASP A 25 -2.60 -8.56 12.07
C ASP A 25 -2.56 -7.22 12.83
N SER A 26 -2.12 -7.22 14.09
CA SER A 26 -1.98 -6.01 14.89
C SER A 26 -0.91 -5.06 14.33
N SER A 27 0.23 -5.59 13.88
CA SER A 27 1.30 -4.79 13.27
C SER A 27 0.87 -4.20 11.93
N LYS A 28 0.13 -4.97 11.12
CA LYS A 28 -0.45 -4.50 9.86
C LYS A 28 -1.43 -3.34 10.10
N GLN A 29 -2.36 -3.48 11.04
CA GLN A 29 -3.32 -2.43 11.37
C GLN A 29 -2.64 -1.16 11.87
N ASN A 30 -1.67 -1.29 12.77
CA ASN A 30 -0.90 -0.16 13.29
C ASN A 30 -0.12 0.57 12.18
N LEU A 31 0.46 -0.18 11.25
CA LEU A 31 1.17 0.40 10.11
C LEU A 31 0.23 1.16 9.17
N ILE A 32 -0.93 0.58 8.83
CA ILE A 32 -1.91 1.25 7.96
C ILE A 32 -2.39 2.55 8.64
N LEU A 33 -2.71 2.50 9.93
CA LEU A 33 -3.07 3.68 10.70
C LEU A 33 -1.95 4.72 10.68
N TYR A 34 -0.70 4.31 10.93
CA TYR A 34 0.45 5.21 10.88
C TYR A 34 0.61 5.87 9.51
N MET A 35 0.49 5.11 8.42
CA MET A 35 0.59 5.63 7.06
C MET A 35 -0.52 6.64 6.75
N THR A 36 -1.73 6.41 7.23
CA THR A 36 -2.84 7.36 7.06
C THR A 36 -2.65 8.63 7.91
N THR A 37 -2.24 8.49 9.17
CA THR A 37 -2.12 9.63 10.10
C THR A 37 -0.85 10.46 9.87
N HIS A 38 0.26 9.83 9.52
CA HIS A 38 1.58 10.49 9.50
C HIS A 38 2.19 10.60 8.09
N CYS A 39 1.79 9.75 7.14
CA CYS A 39 2.28 9.80 5.76
C CYS A 39 1.25 10.36 4.78
N GLY A 40 0.06 10.75 5.24
CA GLY A 40 -0.99 11.34 4.40
C GLY A 40 -1.63 10.36 3.42
N ILE A 41 -1.51 9.05 3.65
CA ILE A 41 -2.07 8.03 2.75
C ILE A 41 -3.57 7.90 2.97
N SER A 42 -4.36 8.23 1.95
CA SER A 42 -5.81 8.03 1.95
C SER A 42 -6.24 7.04 0.87
N PHE A 43 -6.83 5.91 1.27
CA PHE A 43 -7.43 4.93 0.35
C PHE A 43 -8.84 5.32 -0.08
N GLU A 44 -9.12 6.62 -0.19
CA GLU A 44 -10.34 7.15 -0.79
C GLU A 44 -10.15 7.35 -2.30
N GLU A 45 -11.26 7.54 -3.02
CA GLU A 45 -11.25 7.60 -4.48
C GLU A 45 -10.31 8.70 -5.02
N GLY A 46 -9.27 8.26 -5.74
CA GLY A 46 -8.29 9.15 -6.38
C GLY A 46 -7.27 9.81 -5.44
N GLN A 47 -7.25 9.44 -4.14
CA GLN A 47 -6.43 10.10 -3.12
C GLN A 47 -5.09 9.39 -2.84
N CYS A 48 -4.78 8.28 -3.53
CA CYS A 48 -3.55 7.53 -3.29
C CYS A 48 -2.98 6.87 -4.55
N SER A 49 -1.65 6.78 -4.59
CA SER A 49 -0.83 6.17 -5.62
C SER A 49 0.07 5.06 -5.05
N VAL A 50 0.51 4.17 -5.94
CA VAL A 50 1.54 3.18 -5.61
C VAL A 50 2.80 3.88 -5.09
N ALA A 51 3.24 4.95 -5.74
CA ALA A 51 4.44 5.70 -5.36
C ALA A 51 4.33 6.34 -3.97
N GLU A 52 3.15 6.86 -3.60
CA GLU A 52 2.92 7.39 -2.25
C GLU A 52 2.99 6.28 -1.20
N ILE A 53 2.40 5.11 -1.46
CA ILE A 53 2.48 3.95 -0.58
C ILE A 53 3.93 3.47 -0.42
N GLU A 54 4.69 3.36 -1.51
CA GLU A 54 6.10 2.98 -1.50
C GLU A 54 6.95 3.97 -0.68
N ASN A 55 6.72 5.26 -0.87
CA ASN A 55 7.41 6.30 -0.11
C ASN A 55 7.07 6.23 1.39
N ALA A 56 5.81 5.99 1.74
CA ALA A 56 5.39 5.81 3.12
C ALA A 56 6.03 4.56 3.75
N LEU A 57 6.03 3.43 3.04
CA LEU A 57 6.69 2.20 3.48
C LEU A 57 8.20 2.41 3.68
N LYS A 58 8.85 3.12 2.75
CA LYS A 58 10.27 3.49 2.85
C LYS A 58 10.54 4.41 4.04
N GLY A 59 9.63 5.33 4.35
CA GLY A 59 9.71 6.18 5.54
C GLY A 59 9.67 5.39 6.85
N VAL A 60 8.89 4.31 6.90
CA VAL A 60 8.75 3.47 8.11
C VAL A 60 9.85 2.41 8.23
N PHE A 61 10.13 1.69 7.15
CA PHE A 61 11.02 0.52 7.17
C PHE A 61 12.42 0.79 6.59
N GLY A 62 12.68 1.98 6.06
CA GLY A 62 13.91 2.27 5.35
C GLY A 62 14.11 1.32 4.16
N SER A 63 15.30 0.75 4.03
CA SER A 63 15.61 -0.24 2.98
C SER A 63 14.82 -1.54 3.12
N GLY A 64 14.30 -1.85 4.31
CA GLY A 64 13.46 -3.02 4.57
C GLY A 64 12.10 -2.98 3.86
N SER A 65 11.67 -1.82 3.37
CA SER A 65 10.41 -1.68 2.63
C SER A 65 10.40 -2.46 1.32
N THR A 66 11.56 -2.70 0.70
CA THR A 66 11.73 -3.35 -0.60
C THR A 66 10.95 -4.68 -0.70
N ILE A 67 10.98 -5.49 0.37
CA ILE A 67 10.29 -6.78 0.40
C ILE A 67 8.76 -6.60 0.33
N ILE A 68 8.24 -5.60 1.02
CA ILE A 68 6.81 -5.30 1.07
C ILE A 68 6.35 -4.66 -0.24
N THR A 69 7.14 -3.73 -0.80
CA THR A 69 6.83 -3.08 -2.08
C THR A 69 6.83 -4.10 -3.21
N ASP A 70 7.82 -4.99 -3.28
CA ASP A 70 7.87 -6.05 -4.29
C ASP A 70 6.67 -6.99 -4.18
N ARG A 71 6.27 -7.35 -2.96
CA ARG A 71 5.10 -8.19 -2.73
C ARG A 71 3.82 -7.50 -3.15
N MET A 72 3.67 -6.20 -2.83
CA MET A 72 2.52 -5.40 -3.23
C MET A 72 2.39 -5.32 -4.76
N HIS A 73 3.49 -5.14 -5.49
CA HIS A 73 3.48 -5.16 -6.96
C HIS A 73 3.01 -6.49 -7.53
N ARG A 74 3.46 -7.61 -6.98
CA ARG A 74 3.01 -8.94 -7.40
C ARG A 74 1.51 -9.13 -7.15
N GLU A 75 1.01 -8.68 -6.01
CA GLU A 75 -0.43 -8.71 -5.72
C GLU A 75 -1.21 -7.87 -6.72
N LEU A 76 -0.76 -6.64 -7.04
CA LEU A 76 -1.41 -5.77 -8.03
C LEU A 76 -1.47 -6.40 -9.43
N GLN A 77 -0.42 -7.11 -9.84
CA GLN A 77 -0.35 -7.79 -11.14
C GLN A 77 -1.19 -9.08 -11.19
N SER A 78 -1.48 -9.69 -10.03
CA SER A 78 -2.22 -10.96 -9.93
C SER A 78 -3.74 -10.82 -9.90
N ILE A 79 -4.28 -9.61 -9.72
CA ILE A 79 -5.73 -9.36 -9.67
C ILE A 79 -6.23 -9.11 -11.11
N PRO A 80 -7.05 -10.01 -11.69
CA PRO A 80 -7.62 -9.80 -13.02
C PRO A 80 -8.47 -8.51 -13.08
N GLU A 81 -8.50 -7.87 -14.25
CA GLU A 81 -9.32 -6.68 -14.52
C GLU A 81 -10.80 -6.87 -14.21
#